data_AF-A0A955Y8D0-F1
#
_entry.id   AF-A0A955Y8D0-F1
#
_cell.length_a   1.000
_cell.length_b   1.000
_cell.length_c   1.000
_cell.angle_alpha   90.00
_cell.angle_beta   90.00
_cell.angle_gamma   90.00
#
_symmetry.space_group_name_H-M   'P 1'
#
loop_
_entity.id
_entity.type
_entity.pdbx_description
1 polymer ?
#
loop_
_entity_poly.entity_id
_entity_poly.type
_entity_poly.pdbx_seq_one_letter_code
_entity_poly.pdbx_strand_id
1 'polypeptide(L)'
;MVRVVPLLILAAGCNPSLRIQVLQPSLVTSPPEIQQLTVVDRSRAKNVGQGILGALEGAITGEAIGADTNGRSRAMTAVVTGLRASPRFDAAETWAARKDLESSLFDKELSWAGAQRICEDSGCQGIVALEAFDSDSSTDVDKRIVERVVDGKKVKETVYDAQRVTRVTTAWRYYDVVHQQVLDDLRTFDSSYTWTESGPTERDARSKLPDQGASVAYVGAIA
;
A
#
# COMPACT_ATOMS: atom_id res chain seq x y z
N MET A 1 -1.25 73.25 -35.83
CA MET A 1 -0.51 71.97 -35.95
C MET A 1 -1.12 70.98 -34.97
N VAL A 2 -1.93 70.04 -35.45
CA VAL A 2 -2.55 68.99 -34.62
C VAL A 2 -1.55 67.85 -34.46
N ARG A 3 -1.13 67.55 -33.22
CA ARG A 3 -0.25 66.43 -32.91
C ARG A 3 -1.10 65.16 -32.74
N VAL A 4 -0.96 64.22 -33.65
CA VAL A 4 -1.48 62.85 -33.52
C VAL A 4 -0.44 62.04 -32.74
N VAL A 5 -0.83 61.47 -31.60
CA VAL A 5 0.00 60.55 -30.81
C VAL A 5 -0.47 59.13 -31.13
N PRO A 6 0.41 58.19 -31.54
CA PRO A 6 -0.01 56.83 -31.85
C PRO A 6 -0.15 56.01 -30.57
N LEU A 7 -1.28 55.32 -30.43
CA LEU A 7 -1.56 54.36 -29.35
C LEU A 7 -0.98 53.00 -29.73
N LEU A 8 0.05 52.55 -29.01
CA LEU A 8 0.70 51.26 -29.21
C LEU A 8 -0.11 50.16 -28.50
N ILE A 9 -0.73 49.24 -29.25
CA ILE A 9 -1.47 48.09 -28.70
C ILE A 9 -0.49 46.93 -28.51
N LEU A 10 -0.15 46.62 -27.26
CA LEU A 10 0.64 45.45 -26.88
C LEU A 10 -0.28 44.21 -26.83
N ALA A 11 -0.17 43.34 -27.83
CA ALA A 11 -0.84 42.04 -27.83
C ALA A 11 -0.07 41.06 -26.91
N ALA A 12 -0.56 40.87 -25.68
CA ALA A 12 -0.07 39.82 -24.80
C ALA A 12 -0.68 38.47 -25.22
N GLY A 13 0.11 37.64 -25.92
CA GLY A 13 -0.28 36.27 -26.26
C GLY A 13 -0.28 35.38 -25.02
N CYS A 14 -1.47 34.93 -24.61
CA CYS A 14 -1.62 33.94 -23.54
C CYS A 14 -1.42 32.55 -24.17
N ASN A 15 -0.35 31.83 -23.82
CA ASN A 15 -0.14 30.44 -24.27
C ASN A 15 -0.98 29.49 -23.41
N PRO A 16 -2.06 28.87 -23.91
CA PRO A 16 -2.75 27.83 -23.16
C PRO A 16 -1.85 26.59 -23.08
N SER A 17 -1.34 26.30 -21.88
CA SER A 17 -0.63 25.04 -21.64
C SER A 17 -1.66 23.90 -21.49
N LEU A 18 -1.78 23.05 -22.51
CA LEU A 18 -2.58 21.83 -22.44
C LEU A 18 -1.78 20.75 -21.70
N ARG A 19 -2.20 20.38 -20.48
CA ARG A 19 -1.60 19.26 -19.75
C ARG A 19 -2.30 17.98 -20.17
N ILE A 20 -1.65 17.19 -21.02
CA ILE A 20 -2.11 15.83 -21.32
C ILE A 20 -1.59 14.91 -20.21
N GLN A 21 -2.52 14.38 -19.41
CA GLN A 21 -2.22 13.37 -18.41
C GLN A 21 -2.17 12.02 -19.14
N VAL A 22 -0.95 11.50 -19.34
CA VAL A 22 -0.77 10.16 -19.93
C VAL A 22 -1.11 9.15 -18.84
N LEU A 23 -2.22 8.43 -19.02
CA LEU A 23 -2.59 7.32 -18.16
C LEU A 23 -1.71 6.11 -18.50
N GLN A 24 -1.04 5.54 -17.50
CA GLN A 24 -0.38 4.24 -17.64
C GLN A 24 -1.48 3.16 -17.82
N PRO A 25 -1.35 2.24 -18.80
CA PRO A 25 -2.35 1.20 -19.00
C PRO A 25 -2.48 0.31 -17.75
N SER A 26 -3.71 -0.01 -17.38
CA SER A 26 -3.98 -0.90 -16.26
C SER A 26 -3.58 -2.34 -16.60
N LEU A 27 -2.95 -3.03 -15.66
CA LEU A 27 -2.61 -4.45 -15.80
C LEU A 27 -3.85 -5.34 -15.83
N VAL A 28 -4.98 -4.86 -15.28
CA VAL A 28 -6.26 -5.54 -15.24
C VAL A 28 -7.27 -4.78 -16.10
N THR A 29 -8.02 -5.48 -16.94
CA THR A 29 -9.08 -4.89 -17.76
C THR A 29 -10.40 -4.90 -16.98
N SER A 30 -10.92 -3.71 -16.68
CA SER A 30 -12.23 -3.56 -16.02
C SER A 30 -13.30 -3.15 -17.02
N PRO A 31 -14.48 -3.82 -17.08
CA PRO A 31 -15.62 -3.43 -17.92
C PRO A 31 -16.11 -2.00 -17.62
N PRO A 32 -16.38 -1.15 -18.64
CA PRO A 32 -16.64 0.29 -18.49
C PRO A 32 -17.81 0.66 -17.56
N GLU A 33 -18.77 -0.25 -17.40
CA GLU A 33 -19.91 -0.16 -16.51
C GLU A 33 -19.50 -0.16 -15.03
N ILE A 34 -18.34 -0.71 -14.67
CA ILE A 34 -17.80 -0.67 -13.31
C ILE A 34 -17.13 0.67 -13.06
N GLN A 35 -17.73 1.45 -12.18
CA GLN A 35 -17.28 2.76 -11.69
C GLN A 35 -17.31 2.82 -10.17
N GLN A 36 -18.30 2.19 -9.54
CA GLN A 36 -18.44 2.14 -8.09
C GLN A 36 -17.76 0.89 -7.53
N LEU A 37 -16.66 1.09 -6.82
CA LEU A 37 -15.85 0.02 -6.23
C LEU A 37 -15.93 0.05 -4.71
N THR A 38 -15.88 -1.13 -4.13
CA THR A 38 -15.78 -1.28 -2.67
C THR A 38 -14.57 -2.13 -2.33
N VAL A 39 -13.75 -1.64 -1.40
CA VAL A 39 -12.56 -2.35 -0.91
C VAL A 39 -12.88 -3.00 0.43
N VAL A 40 -12.61 -4.31 0.57
CA VAL A 40 -12.96 -5.12 1.74
C VAL A 40 -11.77 -5.86 2.33
N ASP A 41 -11.76 -6.02 3.67
CA ASP A 41 -10.78 -6.85 4.38
C ASP A 41 -11.32 -8.27 4.58
N ARG A 42 -10.82 -9.24 3.80
CA ARG A 42 -11.10 -10.67 3.98
C ARG A 42 -9.93 -11.45 4.58
N SER A 43 -8.79 -10.79 4.80
CA SER A 43 -7.56 -11.38 5.38
C SER A 43 -7.71 -11.84 6.83
N ARG A 44 -8.81 -11.47 7.50
CA ARG A 44 -9.08 -11.79 8.91
C ARG A 44 -9.67 -13.20 9.08
N ALA A 45 -8.94 -14.26 8.72
CA ALA A 45 -9.40 -15.62 9.03
C ALA A 45 -9.28 -15.92 10.53
N LYS A 46 -10.35 -16.48 11.11
CA LYS A 46 -10.42 -16.82 12.55
C LYS A 46 -9.65 -18.09 12.93
N ASN A 47 -9.12 -18.83 11.95
CA ASN A 47 -8.30 -20.02 12.15
C ASN A 47 -7.25 -20.08 11.03
N VAL A 48 -6.29 -19.14 11.06
CA VAL A 48 -5.16 -19.16 10.13
C VAL A 48 -4.20 -20.27 10.55
N GLY A 49 -4.56 -21.50 10.21
CA GLY A 49 -3.72 -22.67 10.28
C GLY A 49 -3.70 -23.32 8.90
N GLN A 50 -2.50 -23.57 8.39
CA GLN A 50 -2.16 -24.30 7.16
C GLN A 50 -2.70 -23.81 5.79
N GLY A 51 -3.81 -23.08 5.69
CA GLY A 51 -4.37 -22.64 4.40
C GLY A 51 -3.52 -21.61 3.64
N ILE A 52 -2.80 -20.74 4.37
CA ILE A 52 -1.90 -19.74 3.75
C ILE A 52 -0.54 -20.36 3.34
N LEU A 53 -0.19 -21.55 3.85
CA LEU A 53 1.10 -22.20 3.57
C LEU A 53 1.29 -22.60 2.10
N GLY A 54 0.19 -22.86 1.36
CA GLY A 54 0.28 -23.31 -0.03
C GLY A 54 0.31 -22.18 -1.07
N ALA A 55 -0.34 -21.04 -0.77
CA ALA A 55 -0.39 -19.90 -1.69
C ALA A 55 0.80 -18.94 -1.50
N LEU A 56 1.39 -18.91 -0.30
CA LEU A 56 2.59 -18.14 0.05
C LEU A 56 3.71 -19.09 0.53
N GLU A 57 4.10 -20.05 -0.30
CA GLU A 57 5.29 -20.89 -0.06
C GLU A 57 6.55 -19.99 -0.01
N GLY A 58 6.86 -19.47 1.18
CA GLY A 58 8.08 -18.68 1.43
C GLY A 58 7.94 -17.50 2.40
N ALA A 59 6.71 -17.06 2.73
CA ALA A 59 6.52 -15.84 3.54
C ALA A 59 6.37 -16.09 5.05
N ILE A 60 6.18 -17.34 5.49
CA ILE A 60 5.81 -17.63 6.89
C ILE A 60 7.03 -17.56 7.80
N THR A 61 7.31 -16.35 8.27
CA THR A 61 8.24 -16.08 9.36
C THR A 61 7.44 -16.07 10.66
N GLY A 62 7.91 -16.80 11.67
CA GLY A 62 7.18 -17.06 12.92
C GLY A 62 6.98 -15.87 13.85
N GLU A 63 7.04 -14.64 13.33
CA GLU A 63 6.92 -13.40 14.08
C GLU A 63 5.48 -12.89 14.01
N ALA A 64 4.62 -13.52 14.81
CA ALA A 64 3.20 -13.19 14.99
C ALA A 64 2.31 -13.43 13.76
N ILE A 65 1.70 -14.62 13.73
CA ILE A 65 0.38 -14.82 13.12
C ILE A 65 -0.58 -13.85 13.81
N GLY A 66 -0.71 -12.66 13.25
CA GLY A 66 -1.20 -11.49 13.97
C GLY A 66 -1.05 -10.21 13.18
N ALA A 67 -1.51 -10.25 11.92
CA ALA A 67 -1.64 -9.11 11.01
C ALA A 67 -1.87 -7.78 11.75
N ASP A 68 -0.88 -6.88 11.68
CA ASP A 68 -1.04 -5.54 12.25
C ASP A 68 -2.28 -4.90 11.63
N THR A 69 -3.26 -4.59 12.47
CA THR A 69 -4.52 -3.99 12.04
C THR A 69 -4.27 -2.68 11.30
N ASN A 70 -3.24 -1.94 11.70
CA ASN A 70 -2.80 -0.72 11.04
C ASN A 70 -2.20 -1.03 9.66
N GLY A 71 -1.31 -2.03 9.54
CA GLY A 71 -0.74 -2.46 8.26
C GLY A 71 -1.78 -2.78 7.20
N ARG A 72 -2.77 -3.61 7.55
CA ARG A 72 -3.90 -3.93 6.66
C ARG A 72 -4.73 -2.71 6.28
N SER A 73 -5.07 -1.89 7.28
CA SER A 73 -5.84 -0.67 7.05
C SER A 73 -5.10 0.26 6.08
N ARG A 74 -3.78 0.40 6.24
CA ARG A 74 -2.94 1.21 5.36
C ARG A 74 -2.92 0.68 3.92
N ALA A 75 -2.84 -0.64 3.74
CA ALA A 75 -2.91 -1.27 2.42
C ALA A 75 -4.27 -1.03 1.74
N MET A 76 -5.37 -1.20 2.47
CA MET A 76 -6.71 -0.90 1.94
C MET A 76 -6.85 0.58 1.55
N THR A 77 -6.38 1.49 2.41
CA THR A 77 -6.42 2.93 2.14
C THR A 77 -5.57 3.28 0.92
N ALA A 78 -4.42 2.64 0.73
CA ALA A 78 -3.56 2.85 -0.42
C ALA A 78 -4.27 2.44 -1.72
N VAL A 79 -4.91 1.27 -1.75
CA VAL A 79 -5.72 0.81 -2.90
C VAL A 79 -6.87 1.77 -3.20
N VAL A 80 -7.64 2.18 -2.19
CA VAL A 80 -8.72 3.16 -2.38
C VAL A 80 -8.19 4.48 -2.95
N THR A 81 -7.08 4.97 -2.42
CA THR A 81 -6.44 6.21 -2.89
C THR A 81 -5.98 6.07 -4.35
N GLY A 82 -5.36 4.93 -4.70
CA GLY A 82 -4.92 4.63 -6.06
C GLY A 82 -6.08 4.53 -7.05
N LEU A 83 -7.18 3.86 -6.66
CA LEU A 83 -8.39 3.77 -7.49
C LEU A 83 -9.01 5.15 -7.72
N ARG A 84 -9.14 5.97 -6.67
CA ARG A 84 -9.70 7.34 -6.74
C ARG A 84 -8.79 8.34 -7.46
N ALA A 85 -7.51 8.04 -7.65
CA ALA A 85 -6.64 8.87 -8.48
C ALA A 85 -7.03 8.81 -9.97
N SER A 86 -7.78 7.78 -10.38
CA SER A 86 -8.39 7.69 -11.69
C SER A 86 -9.74 8.43 -11.71
N PRO A 87 -10.06 9.21 -12.76
CA PRO A 87 -11.37 9.86 -12.89
C PRO A 87 -12.52 8.86 -13.10
N ARG A 88 -12.21 7.57 -13.34
CA ARG A 88 -13.19 6.53 -13.62
C ARG A 88 -13.83 5.94 -12.38
N PHE A 89 -13.07 5.77 -11.30
CA PHE A 89 -13.50 4.98 -10.16
C PHE A 89 -13.86 5.86 -8.98
N ASP A 90 -15.02 5.59 -8.40
CA ASP A 90 -15.37 6.01 -7.06
C ASP A 90 -15.27 4.77 -6.16
N ALA A 91 -14.19 4.72 -5.39
CA ALA A 91 -13.87 3.57 -4.54
C ALA A 91 -14.02 3.96 -3.07
N ALA A 92 -14.65 3.13 -2.25
CA ALA A 92 -14.70 3.34 -0.80
C ALA A 92 -14.24 2.09 -0.04
N GLU A 93 -13.64 2.28 1.13
CA GLU A 93 -13.54 1.18 2.09
C GLU A 93 -14.93 0.90 2.65
N THR A 94 -15.32 -0.37 2.70
CA THR A 94 -16.42 -0.76 3.57
C THR A 94 -15.92 -1.73 4.62
N TRP A 95 -16.32 -1.46 5.85
CA TRP A 95 -16.36 -2.48 6.89
C TRP A 95 -17.77 -3.07 6.86
N ALA A 96 -18.14 -3.68 5.73
CA ALA A 96 -19.39 -4.44 5.63
C ALA A 96 -19.51 -5.30 6.88
N ALA A 97 -20.71 -5.40 7.44
CA ALA A 97 -20.91 -6.05 8.72
C ALA A 97 -20.16 -7.38 8.70
N ARG A 98 -19.22 -7.59 9.63
CA ARG A 98 -18.25 -8.72 9.60
C ARG A 98 -18.87 -10.12 9.48
N LYS A 99 -20.20 -10.21 9.55
CA LYS A 99 -21.02 -11.40 9.36
C LYS A 99 -21.18 -11.75 7.87
N ASP A 100 -21.19 -10.74 6.98
CA ASP A 100 -21.36 -10.90 5.54
C ASP A 100 -20.00 -11.08 4.82
N LEU A 101 -18.91 -10.67 5.48
CA LEU A 101 -17.55 -10.95 5.02
C LEU A 101 -17.13 -12.35 5.48
N GLU A 102 -17.36 -13.35 4.61
CA GLU A 102 -16.71 -14.65 4.75
C GLU A 102 -15.19 -14.43 4.76
N SER A 103 -14.54 -14.74 5.89
CA SER A 103 -13.09 -14.67 5.98
C SER A 103 -12.45 -15.58 4.94
N SER A 104 -11.41 -15.10 4.29
CA SER A 104 -10.73 -15.82 3.22
C SER A 104 -9.43 -16.42 3.72
N LEU A 105 -9.09 -17.59 3.18
CA LEU A 105 -7.75 -18.16 3.23
C LEU A 105 -7.13 -18.17 1.82
N PHE A 106 -7.59 -17.26 0.95
CA PHE A 106 -7.28 -17.20 -0.48
C PHE A 106 -7.86 -18.37 -1.32
N ASP A 107 -7.95 -19.58 -0.76
CA ASP A 107 -8.45 -20.79 -1.44
C ASP A 107 -9.93 -20.73 -1.84
N LYS A 108 -10.71 -19.84 -1.23
CA LYS A 108 -12.15 -19.71 -1.49
C LYS A 108 -12.50 -18.31 -1.98
N GLU A 109 -13.07 -18.26 -3.17
CA GLU A 109 -13.70 -17.05 -3.71
C GLU A 109 -14.84 -16.56 -2.81
N LEU A 110 -15.10 -15.25 -2.86
CA LEU A 110 -16.32 -14.71 -2.27
C LEU A 110 -17.51 -15.34 -3.00
N SER A 111 -18.49 -15.85 -2.25
CA SER A 111 -19.71 -16.34 -2.88
C SER A 111 -20.42 -15.19 -3.61
N TRP A 112 -20.99 -15.45 -4.79
CA TRP A 112 -21.70 -14.39 -5.54
C TRP A 112 -22.85 -13.77 -4.76
N ALA A 113 -23.54 -14.57 -3.93
CA ALA A 113 -24.56 -14.06 -3.02
C ALA A 113 -23.98 -13.10 -1.96
N GLY A 114 -22.80 -13.40 -1.40
CA GLY A 114 -22.11 -12.50 -0.47
C GLY A 114 -21.62 -11.22 -1.17
N ALA A 115 -21.08 -11.34 -2.38
CA ALA A 115 -20.65 -10.20 -3.20
C ALA A 115 -21.83 -9.27 -3.54
N GLN A 116 -22.97 -9.84 -3.94
CA GLN A 116 -24.19 -9.09 -4.20
C GLN A 116 -24.66 -8.34 -2.97
N ARG A 117 -24.72 -9.00 -1.80
CA ARG A 117 -25.13 -8.35 -0.55
C ARG A 117 -24.23 -7.18 -0.17
N ILE A 118 -22.92 -7.30 -0.34
CA ILE A 118 -21.99 -6.19 -0.12
C ILE A 118 -22.29 -5.03 -1.05
N CYS A 119 -22.55 -5.28 -2.33
CA CYS A 119 -22.88 -4.24 -3.29
C CYS A 119 -24.31 -3.69 -3.17
N GLU A 120 -25.26 -4.45 -2.64
CA GLU A 120 -26.58 -3.94 -2.25
C GLU A 120 -26.46 -2.92 -1.11
N ASP A 121 -25.58 -3.19 -0.14
CA ASP A 121 -25.34 -2.29 1.01
C ASP A 121 -24.52 -1.05 0.64
N SER A 122 -23.51 -1.19 -0.24
CA SER A 122 -22.60 -0.09 -0.58
C SER A 122 -22.92 0.63 -1.90
N GLY A 123 -23.82 0.08 -2.72
CA GLY A 123 -24.09 0.57 -4.07
C GLY A 123 -22.97 0.26 -5.07
N CYS A 124 -22.07 -0.70 -4.78
CA CYS A 124 -20.97 -1.04 -5.67
C CYS A 124 -21.40 -1.86 -6.89
N GLN A 125 -20.48 -1.95 -7.85
CA GLN A 125 -20.55 -2.82 -9.01
C GLN A 125 -19.37 -3.81 -9.03
N GLY A 126 -18.26 -3.45 -8.36
CA GLY A 126 -17.10 -4.30 -8.20
C GLY A 126 -16.55 -4.26 -6.78
N ILE A 127 -15.85 -5.33 -6.42
CA ILE A 127 -15.23 -5.49 -5.09
C ILE A 127 -13.74 -5.76 -5.27
N VAL A 128 -12.90 -5.02 -4.56
CA VAL A 128 -11.47 -5.34 -4.42
C VAL A 128 -11.24 -5.86 -3.02
N ALA A 129 -10.90 -7.14 -2.88
CA ALA A 129 -10.74 -7.79 -1.59
C ALA A 129 -9.27 -7.98 -1.24
N LEU A 130 -8.88 -7.55 -0.03
CA LEU A 130 -7.64 -7.97 0.60
C LEU A 130 -7.85 -9.39 1.14
N GLU A 131 -7.32 -10.38 0.44
CA GLU A 131 -7.54 -11.80 0.71
C GLU A 131 -6.49 -12.35 1.69
N ALA A 132 -5.26 -11.83 1.68
CA ALA A 132 -4.21 -12.17 2.64
C ALA A 132 -3.32 -10.96 2.96
N PHE A 133 -2.78 -10.91 4.17
CA PHE A 133 -1.80 -9.92 4.61
C PHE A 133 -0.85 -10.60 5.61
N ASP A 134 0.43 -10.58 5.29
CA ASP A 134 1.51 -11.09 6.12
C ASP A 134 2.64 -10.08 6.21
N SER A 135 3.37 -10.07 7.32
CA SER A 135 4.47 -9.13 7.52
C SER A 135 5.62 -9.74 8.30
N ASP A 136 6.83 -9.44 7.88
CA ASP A 136 8.10 -9.83 8.50
C ASP A 136 8.93 -8.57 8.79
N SER A 137 9.52 -8.46 9.99
CA SER A 137 10.30 -7.28 10.37
C SER A 137 11.48 -7.65 11.26
N SER A 138 12.68 -7.61 10.68
CA SER A 138 13.92 -7.90 11.41
C SER A 138 14.72 -6.63 11.70
N THR A 139 15.52 -6.66 12.76
CA THR A 139 16.46 -5.58 13.10
C THR A 139 17.84 -6.10 13.39
N ASP A 140 18.82 -5.64 12.61
CA ASP A 140 20.23 -5.96 12.77
C ASP A 140 21.03 -4.73 13.18
N VAL A 141 22.18 -4.94 13.82
CA VAL A 141 23.10 -3.85 14.20
C VAL A 141 24.54 -4.26 13.94
N ASP A 142 25.20 -3.46 13.11
CA ASP A 142 26.62 -3.56 12.83
C ASP A 142 27.40 -2.46 13.55
N LYS A 143 28.71 -2.67 13.69
CA LYS A 143 29.65 -1.67 14.22
C LYS A 143 30.73 -1.35 13.20
N ARG A 144 31.05 -0.07 13.04
CA ARG A 144 32.19 0.39 12.25
C ARG A 144 33.03 1.39 13.03
N ILE A 145 34.32 1.43 12.72
CA ILE A 145 35.24 2.41 13.28
C ILE A 145 35.34 3.57 12.28
N VAL A 146 35.03 4.78 12.73
CA VAL A 146 35.21 6.01 11.95
C VAL A 146 36.36 6.80 12.54
N GLU A 147 37.18 7.41 11.67
CA GLU A 147 38.23 8.34 12.10
C GLU A 147 37.71 9.77 11.97
N ARG A 148 37.70 10.51 13.08
CA ARG A 148 37.30 11.92 13.13
C ARG A 148 38.47 12.76 13.62
N VAL A 149 38.62 13.96 13.08
CA VAL A 149 39.58 14.93 13.60
C VAL A 149 38.88 15.78 14.65
N VAL A 150 39.34 15.68 15.90
CA VAL A 150 38.89 16.50 17.03
C VAL A 150 40.11 17.24 17.55
N ASP A 151 40.04 18.57 17.60
CA ASP A 151 41.15 19.45 18.04
C ASP A 151 42.49 19.17 17.31
N GLY A 152 42.42 18.91 16.00
CA GLY A 152 43.59 18.62 15.16
C GLY A 152 44.20 17.22 15.35
N LYS A 153 43.62 16.36 16.21
CA LYS A 153 44.05 14.97 16.41
C LYS A 153 43.05 14.00 15.79
N LYS A 154 43.58 12.95 15.16
CA LYS A 154 42.78 11.83 14.65
C LYS A 154 42.34 10.95 15.82
N VAL A 155 41.04 10.83 16.01
CA VAL A 155 40.38 10.01 17.02
C VAL A 155 39.58 8.93 16.30
N LYS A 156 39.72 7.67 16.76
CA LYS A 156 38.90 6.55 16.29
C LYS A 156 37.66 6.45 17.18
N GLU A 157 36.49 6.56 16.58
CA GLU A 157 35.20 6.43 17.25
C GLU A 157 34.50 5.16 16.74
N THR A 158 33.86 4.42 17.65
CA THR A 158 32.98 3.32 17.26
C THR A 158 31.59 3.90 16.99
N VAL A 159 31.04 3.60 15.83
CA VAL A 159 29.67 3.93 15.43
C VAL A 159 28.91 2.63 15.24
N TYR A 160 27.69 2.58 15.76
CA TYR A 160 26.76 1.48 15.57
C TYR A 160 25.76 1.89 14.50
N ASP A 161 25.62 1.08 13.46
CA ASP A 161 24.65 1.25 12.39
C ASP A 161 23.56 0.20 12.57
N ALA A 162 22.35 0.64 12.91
CA ALA A 162 21.18 -0.20 13.07
C ALA A 162 20.36 -0.20 11.78
N GLN A 163 19.90 -1.36 11.37
CA GLN A 163 19.06 -1.54 10.19
C GLN A 163 17.79 -2.29 10.57
N ARG A 164 16.63 -1.77 10.14
CA ARG A 164 15.36 -2.49 10.19
C ARG A 164 14.88 -2.78 8.78
N VAL A 165 14.71 -4.05 8.46
CA VAL A 165 14.14 -4.50 7.18
C VAL A 165 12.74 -5.01 7.46
N THR A 166 11.74 -4.46 6.78
CA THR A 166 10.36 -4.93 6.88
C THR A 166 9.84 -5.30 5.51
N ARG A 167 9.22 -6.48 5.44
CA ARG A 167 8.50 -6.97 4.26
C ARG A 167 7.02 -7.11 4.62
N VAL A 168 6.17 -6.74 3.69
CA VAL A 168 4.73 -7.00 3.72
C VAL A 168 4.38 -7.75 2.45
N THR A 169 3.65 -8.83 2.61
CA THR A 169 3.12 -9.64 1.52
C THR A 169 1.60 -9.54 1.54
N THR A 170 1.00 -9.10 0.44
CA THR A 170 -0.45 -8.98 0.28
C THR A 170 -0.95 -9.90 -0.82
N ALA A 171 -2.23 -10.26 -0.75
CA ALA A 171 -2.92 -10.94 -1.84
C ALA A 171 -4.29 -10.29 -2.04
N TRP A 172 -4.66 -10.09 -3.30
CA TRP A 172 -5.84 -9.33 -3.70
C TRP A 172 -6.67 -10.09 -4.71
N ARG A 173 -7.99 -9.93 -4.63
CA ARG A 173 -8.91 -10.39 -5.69
C ARG A 173 -9.84 -9.28 -6.11
N TYR A 174 -10.03 -9.12 -7.42
CA TYR A 174 -10.95 -8.14 -7.99
C TYR A 174 -12.16 -8.85 -8.60
N TYR A 175 -13.35 -8.50 -8.14
CA TYR A 175 -14.61 -9.10 -8.56
C TYR A 175 -15.43 -8.08 -9.36
N ASP A 176 -16.01 -8.56 -10.47
CA ASP A 176 -17.13 -7.96 -11.16
C ASP A 176 -18.41 -8.62 -10.65
N VAL A 177 -19.16 -7.88 -9.84
CA VAL A 177 -20.37 -8.39 -9.19
C VAL A 177 -21.55 -8.40 -10.17
N VAL A 178 -21.52 -7.54 -11.20
CA VAL A 178 -22.57 -7.43 -12.22
C VAL A 178 -22.60 -8.71 -13.06
N HIS A 179 -21.43 -9.18 -13.52
CA HIS A 179 -21.31 -10.37 -14.36
C HIS A 179 -20.94 -11.63 -13.59
N GLN A 180 -20.77 -11.54 -12.27
CA GLN A 180 -20.38 -12.65 -11.40
C GLN A 180 -19.10 -13.34 -11.89
N GLN A 181 -18.04 -12.56 -12.08
CA GLN A 181 -16.74 -13.05 -12.51
C GLN A 181 -15.61 -12.42 -11.71
N VAL A 182 -14.52 -13.17 -11.55
CA VAL A 182 -13.26 -12.67 -11.01
C VAL A 182 -12.48 -12.04 -12.16
N LEU A 183 -12.16 -10.76 -12.04
CA LEU A 183 -11.39 -10.00 -13.03
C LEU A 183 -9.88 -10.14 -12.82
N ASP A 184 -9.44 -10.35 -11.58
CA ASP A 184 -8.03 -10.60 -11.25
C ASP A 184 -7.88 -11.38 -9.94
N ASP A 185 -6.84 -12.20 -9.84
CA ASP A 185 -6.49 -13.08 -8.72
C ASP A 185 -4.99 -12.92 -8.37
N LEU A 186 -4.63 -11.74 -7.84
CA LEU A 186 -3.27 -11.40 -7.47
C LEU A 186 -2.88 -12.14 -6.18
N ARG A 187 -2.27 -13.31 -6.34
CA ARG A 187 -1.95 -14.22 -5.23
C ARG A 187 -0.87 -13.71 -4.28
N THR A 188 0.02 -12.86 -4.78
CA THR A 188 1.16 -12.39 -4.02
C THR A 188 1.63 -11.05 -4.56
N PHE A 189 1.79 -10.09 -3.66
CA PHE A 189 2.46 -8.83 -3.92
C PHE A 189 3.35 -8.50 -2.73
N ASP A 190 4.66 -8.45 -2.98
CA ASP A 190 5.66 -8.19 -1.95
C ASP A 190 6.12 -6.75 -2.00
N SER A 191 6.05 -6.09 -0.85
CA SER A 191 6.64 -4.78 -0.62
C SER A 191 7.64 -4.85 0.51
N SER A 192 8.71 -4.07 0.41
CA SER A 192 9.70 -4.00 1.48
C SER A 192 10.29 -2.62 1.61
N TYR A 193 10.70 -2.30 2.83
CA TYR A 193 11.44 -1.07 3.11
C TYR A 193 12.49 -1.32 4.18
N THR A 194 13.59 -0.59 4.05
CA THR A 194 14.74 -0.66 4.95
C THR A 194 14.99 0.70 5.57
N TRP A 195 14.93 0.77 6.89
CA TRP A 195 15.39 1.93 7.66
C TRP A 195 16.82 1.67 8.14
N THR A 196 17.64 2.70 8.12
CA THR A 196 19.01 2.67 8.63
C THR A 196 19.23 3.88 9.49
N GLU A 197 19.75 3.67 10.70
CA GLU A 197 20.06 4.71 11.68
C GLU A 197 21.40 4.44 12.33
N SER A 198 22.10 5.50 12.78
CA SER A 198 23.41 5.35 13.42
C SER A 198 23.47 6.02 14.79
N GLY A 199 24.31 5.50 15.68
CA GLY A 199 24.49 6.04 17.03
C GLY A 199 25.86 5.72 17.64
N PRO A 200 26.26 6.43 18.71
CA PRO A 200 27.49 6.14 19.45
C PRO A 200 27.38 4.86 20.30
N THR A 201 26.17 4.32 20.49
CA THR A 201 25.91 3.03 21.15
C THR A 201 24.87 2.24 20.36
N GLU A 202 24.88 0.91 20.49
CA GLU A 202 23.84 0.05 19.89
C GLU A 202 22.43 0.49 20.29
N ARG A 203 22.22 0.80 21.57
CA ARG A 203 20.93 1.26 22.09
C ARG A 203 20.47 2.56 21.42
N ASP A 204 21.39 3.52 21.26
CA ASP A 204 21.07 4.80 20.60
C ASP A 204 20.68 4.60 19.14
N ALA A 205 21.46 3.81 18.39
CA ALA A 205 21.17 3.49 16.99
C ALA A 205 19.81 2.80 16.83
N ARG A 206 19.53 1.77 17.65
CA ARG A 206 18.23 1.06 17.64
C ARG A 206 17.05 1.99 18.00
N SER A 207 17.24 2.90 18.95
CA SER A 207 16.15 3.76 19.43
C SER A 207 15.63 4.79 18.41
N LYS A 208 16.41 5.04 17.35
CA LYS A 208 16.04 5.94 16.24
C LYS A 208 15.28 5.23 15.13
N LEU A 209 15.35 3.90 15.07
CA LEU A 209 14.56 3.13 14.11
C LEU A 209 13.07 3.20 14.49
N PRO A 210 12.16 3.17 13.50
CA PRO A 210 10.75 2.97 13.77
C PRO A 210 10.52 1.62 14.48
N ASP A 211 9.50 1.57 15.34
CA ASP A 211 9.04 0.31 15.90
C ASP A 211 8.39 -0.58 14.82
N GLN A 212 8.10 -1.83 15.19
CA GLN A 212 7.60 -2.83 14.25
C GLN A 212 6.26 -2.44 13.64
N GLY A 213 5.32 -1.95 14.45
CA GLY A 213 4.00 -1.57 13.96
C GLY A 213 4.07 -0.38 13.03
N ALA A 214 4.91 0.62 13.35
CA ALA A 214 5.16 1.77 12.50
C ALA A 214 5.78 1.35 11.15
N SER A 215 6.75 0.44 11.16
CA SER A 215 7.35 -0.11 9.95
C SER A 215 6.34 -0.87 9.10
N VAL A 216 5.58 -1.79 9.69
CA VAL A 216 4.57 -2.58 8.98
C VAL A 216 3.46 -1.69 8.41
N ALA A 217 3.04 -0.67 9.15
CA ALA A 217 2.07 0.32 8.67
C ALA A 217 2.59 1.11 7.46
N TYR A 218 3.87 1.50 7.47
CA TYR A 218 4.49 2.19 6.35
C TYR A 218 4.60 1.29 5.12
N VAL A 219 5.13 0.07 5.28
CA VAL A 219 5.27 -0.86 4.15
C VAL A 219 3.90 -1.28 3.63
N GLY A 220 2.91 -1.48 4.51
CA GLY A 220 1.53 -1.76 4.11
C GLY A 220 0.91 -0.64 3.28
N ALA A 221 1.28 0.63 3.50
CA ALA A 221 0.77 1.76 2.71
C ALA A 221 1.34 1.85 1.29
N ILE A 222 2.42 1.11 1.01
CA ILE A 222 3.07 1.04 -0.31
C ILE A 222 2.92 -0.36 -0.94
N ALA A 223 2.19 -1.25 -0.26
CA ALA A 223 1.90 -2.63 -0.66
C ALA A 223 0.60 -2.76 -1.46
#